data_AF-A0A223V2R6-F1
#
_entry.id   AF-A0A223V2R6-F1
#
_cell.length_a   1.000
_cell.length_b   1.000
_cell.length_c   1.000
_cell.angle_alpha   90.00
_cell.angle_beta   90.00
_cell.angle_gamma   90.00
#
_symmetry.space_group_name_H-M   'P 1'
#
loop_
_entity.id
_entity.type
_entity.pdbx_description
1 polymer ?
#
loop_
_entity_poly.entity_id
_entity_poly.type
_entity_poly.pdbx_seq_one_letter_code
_entity_poly.pdbx_strand_id
1 'polypeptide(L)' 'MGDVDDIYANAICQLPLTTRREYCQRLIKRIKFELKTASCRQKKQQLKQMIKSATLEISKLEPKAKI' A
#
# COMPACT_ATOMS: atom_id res chain seq x y z
N MET A 1 -11.49 4.80 -7.97
CA MET A 1 -10.03 4.99 -7.82
C MET A 1 -9.87 6.02 -6.72
N GLY A 2 -9.24 5.64 -5.61
CA GLY A 2 -9.15 6.49 -4.42
C GLY A 2 -7.84 7.27 -4.44
N ASP A 3 -7.86 8.50 -3.93
CA ASP A 3 -6.77 9.50 -3.93
C ASP A 3 -5.37 8.96 -3.59
N VAL A 4 -5.30 7.84 -2.87
CA VAL A 4 -4.06 7.16 -2.51
C VAL A 4 -3.31 6.59 -3.72
N ASP A 5 -4.03 6.06 -4.71
CA ASP A 5 -3.41 5.50 -5.92
C ASP A 5 -2.81 6.63 -6.78
N ASP A 6 -3.48 7.78 -6.85
CA ASP A 6 -3.01 8.95 -7.61
C ASP A 6 -1.82 9.64 -6.95
N ILE A 7 -1.80 9.75 -5.63
CA ILE A 7 -0.62 10.24 -4.89
C ILE A 7 0.56 9.30 -5.10
N TYR A 8 0.33 7.99 -5.07
CA TYR A 8 1.39 7.03 -5.31
C TYR A 8 1.95 7.15 -6.74
N ALA A 9 1.08 7.19 -7.74
CA ALA A 9 1.45 7.23 -9.15
C ALA A 9 2.13 8.52 -9.57
N ASN A 10 1.77 9.67 -8.98
CA ASN A 10 2.29 10.97 -9.42
C ASN A 10 3.45 11.49 -8.57
N ALA A 11 3.51 11.15 -7.28
CA ALA A 11 4.50 11.72 -6.36
C ALA A 11 5.43 10.64 -5.77
N ILE A 12 4.88 9.55 -5.24
CA ILE A 12 5.68 8.58 -4.48
C ILE A 12 6.54 7.71 -5.41
N CYS A 13 6.06 7.36 -6.60
CA CYS A 13 6.78 6.48 -7.52
C CYS A 13 8.13 7.04 -8.00
N GLN A 14 8.29 8.37 -7.98
CA GLN A 14 9.51 9.08 -8.37
C GLN A 14 10.55 9.16 -7.25
N LEU A 15 10.16 8.84 -6.01
CA LEU A 15 11.04 8.86 -4.85
C LEU A 15 11.96 7.63 -4.81
N PRO A 16 13.07 7.69 -4.05
CA PRO A 16 13.94 6.54 -3.83
C PRO A 16 13.18 5.30 -3.36
N LEU A 17 13.70 4.12 -3.72
CA LEU A 17 13.08 2.82 -3.39
C LEU A 17 12.81 2.67 -1.88
N THR A 18 13.70 3.20 -1.04
CA THR A 18 13.55 3.22 0.42
C THR A 18 12.32 4.01 0.84
N THR A 19 12.16 5.23 0.33
CA THR A 19 11.02 6.11 0.62
C THR A 19 9.70 5.51 0.11
N ARG A 20 9.70 4.91 -1.08
CA ARG A 20 8.55 4.19 -1.63
C ARG A 20 8.12 3.03 -0.73
N ARG A 21 9.10 2.25 -0.26
CA ARG A 21 8.86 1.12 0.65
C ARG A 21 8.29 1.59 1.99
N GLU A 22 8.89 2.61 2.59
CA GLU A 22 8.40 3.17 3.85
C GLU A 22 6.97 3.69 3.72
N TYR A 23 6.65 4.38 2.62
CA TYR A 23 5.30 4.84 2.34
C TYR A 23 4.31 3.66 2.29
N CYS A 24 4.60 2.63 1.50
CA CYS A 24 3.74 1.44 1.42
C CYS A 24 3.58 0.76 2.79
N GLN A 25 4.64 0.67 3.60
CA GLN A 25 4.56 0.10 4.95
C GLN A 25 3.68 0.93 5.90
N ARG A 26 3.81 2.27 5.88
CA ARG A 26 2.96 3.17 6.67
C ARG A 26 1.51 3.09 6.22
N LEU A 27 1.27 3.04 4.92
CA LEU A 27 -0.07 2.88 4.33
C LEU A 27 -0.72 1.57 4.79
N ILE A 28 0.00 0.44 4.74
CA ILE A 28 -0.49 -0.84 5.25
C ILE A 28 -0.85 -0.76 6.74
N LYS A 29 0.01 -0.15 7.57
CA LYS A 29 -0.26 0.02 9.01
C LYS A 29 -1.54 0.81 9.26
N ARG A 30 -1.72 1.93 8.55
CA ARG A 30 -2.92 2.76 8.62
C ARG A 30 -4.17 1.99 8.19
N ILE A 31 -4.12 1.32 7.04
CA ILE A 31 -5.27 0.56 6.53
C ILE A 31 -5.63 -0.58 7.48
N LYS A 32 -4.65 -1.28 8.07
CA LYS A 32 -4.89 -2.31 9.10
C LYS A 32 -5.62 -1.73 10.33
N PHE A 33 -5.31 -0.50 10.73
CA PHE A 33 -6.03 0.18 11.79
C PHE A 33 -7.48 0.49 11.38
N GLU A 34 -7.69 1.07 10.19
CA GLU A 34 -9.04 1.34 9.66
C GLU A 34 -9.87 0.07 9.47
N LEU A 35 -9.23 -1.07 9.19
CA LEU A 35 -9.91 -2.34 9.02
C LEU A 35 -10.48 -2.89 10.33
N LYS A 36 -9.85 -2.58 11.46
CA LYS A 36 -10.34 -2.95 12.80
C LYS A 36 -11.61 -2.19 13.16
N THR A 37 -11.72 -0.95 12.71
CA THR A 37 -12.84 -0.06 13.05
C THR A 37 -13.95 -0.04 11.99
N ALA A 38 -13.70 -0.57 10.79
CA ALA A 38 -14.71 -0.67 9.75
C ALA A 38 -15.83 -1.66 10.15
N SER A 39 -17.09 -1.26 9.99
CA SER A 39 -18.26 -2.14 10.12
C SER A 39 -18.72 -2.66 8.75
N CYS A 40 -18.63 -1.83 7.71
CA CYS A 40 -19.08 -2.15 6.36
C CYS A 40 -18.19 -3.20 5.66
N ARG A 41 -18.83 -4.27 5.16
CA ARG A 41 -18.18 -5.35 4.40
C ARG A 41 -17.48 -4.85 3.14
N GLN A 42 -18.13 -3.98 2.36
CA GLN A 42 -17.57 -3.43 1.12
C GLN A 42 -16.32 -2.60 1.42
N LYS A 43 -16.37 -1.74 2.46
CA LYS A 43 -15.20 -0.98 2.92
C LYS A 43 -14.07 -1.91 3.36
N LYS A 44 -14.35 -2.96 4.14
CA LYS A 44 -13.35 -3.96 4.51
C LYS A 44 -12.71 -4.61 3.29
N GLN A 45 -13.49 -4.94 2.26
CA GLN A 45 -12.97 -5.55 1.04
C GLN A 45 -12.05 -4.60 0.28
N GLN A 46 -12.43 -3.33 0.13
CA GLN A 46 -11.58 -2.29 -0.47
C GLN A 46 -10.27 -2.11 0.31
N LEU A 47 -10.34 -2.00 1.63
CA LEU A 47 -9.16 -1.89 2.50
C LEU A 47 -8.23 -3.11 2.37
N LYS A 48 -8.78 -4.34 2.30
CA LYS A 48 -7.97 -5.55 2.04
C LYS A 48 -7.28 -5.50 0.67
N GLN A 49 -7.97 -4.99 -0.36
CA GLN A 49 -7.41 -4.86 -1.70
C GLN A 49 -6.30 -3.82 -1.76
N MET A 50 -6.43 -2.71 -1.02
CA MET A 50 -5.36 -1.73 -0.88
C MET A 50 -4.13 -2.30 -0.16
N ILE A 51 -4.33 -3.08 0.92
CA ILE A 51 -3.22 -3.79 1.58
C ILE A 51 -2.50 -4.71 0.58
N LYS A 52 -3.25 -5.51 -0.19
CA LYS A 52 -2.68 -6.43 -1.17
C LYS A 52 -1.82 -5.70 -2.21
N SER A 53 -2.30 -4.56 -2.70
CA SER A 53 -1.61 -3.75 -3.70
C SER A 53 -0.32 -3.14 -3.14
N ALA A 54 -0.37 -2.56 -1.93
CA ALA A 54 0.81 -2.03 -1.26
C ALA A 54 1.84 -3.11 -0.92
N THR A 55 1.40 -4.32 -0.54
CA THR A 55 2.30 -5.47 -0.29
C THR A 55 2.97 -5.95 -1.58
N LEU A 56 2.23 -6.02 -2.69
CA LEU A 56 2.81 -6.36 -3.98
C LEU A 56 3.87 -5.35 -4.41
N GLU A 57 3.60 -4.07 -4.20
CA GLU A 57 4.56 -3.01 -4.52
C GLU A 57 5.83 -3.13 -3.69
N ILE A 58 5.73 -3.40 -2.37
CA ILE A 58 6.90 -3.68 -1.54
C ILE A 58 7.70 -4.87 -2.10
N SER A 59 7.04 -5.96 -2.48
CA SER A 59 7.71 -7.14 -3.04
C SER A 59 8.42 -6.85 -4.37
N LYS A 60 7.86 -5.99 -5.23
CA LYS A 60 8.53 -5.52 -6.45
C LYS A 60 9.76 -4.65 -6.15
N LEU A 61 9.72 -3.91 -5.05
CA LEU A 61 10.79 -3.05 -4.57
C LEU A 61 11.85 -3.82 -3.76
N GLU A 62 11.59 -5.08 -3.40
CA GLU A 62 12.62 -5.96 -2.87
C GLU A 62 13.52 -6.40 -4.02
N PRO A 63 14.86 -6.26 -3.89
CA PRO A 63 15.74 -6.86 -4.86
C PRO A 63 15.39 -8.34 -4.89
N LYS A 64 14.98 -8.86 -6.06
CA LYS A 64 14.74 -10.29 -6.24
C LYS A 64 15.96 -10.98 -5.66
N ALA A 65 15.80 -11.66 -4.53
CA ALA A 65 16.82 -12.56 -4.05
C ALA A 65 17.03 -13.52 -5.22
N LYS A 66 18.19 -13.38 -5.89
CA LYS A 66 18.61 -14.32 -6.92
C LYS A 66 18.62 -15.67 -6.24
N ILE A 67 17.69 -16.54 -6.63
CA ILE A 67 17.87 -17.98 -6.50
C ILE A 67 18.90 -18.37 -7.56
#